data_AF-A0A547PQC6-F1
#
_entry.id   AF-A0A547PQC6-F1
#
_cell.length_a   1.000
_cell.length_b   1.000
_cell.length_c   1.000
_cell.angle_alpha   90.00
_cell.angle_beta   90.00
_cell.angle_gamma   90.00
#
_symmetry.space_group_name_H-M   'P 1'
#
loop_
_entity.id
_entity.type
_entity.pdbx_description
1 polymer ?
#
loop_
_entity_poly.entity_id
_entity_poly.type
_entity_poly.pdbx_seq_one_letter_code
_entity_poly.pdbx_strand_id
1 'polypeptide(L)'
;MSDPTETPPGEPLFSLAHLTLIGATPAELVYIAARAGYDAVSPRLIQMNVDGEFTPSPLDDAQVQATRTALATTGLKVLDIELARITEDVDPRSFEPALALGSEIGARRMIMSAWTPTRDDRNFLIDVYGETCDIAARYGLTVDLEFPSFSRLRTLDETLDIVRAADRPNGGILVDTLYLHLSRVDLGELLHVPADLIHFLHISDCLPGIADTRAGMIQLARDARLYPGEGWIDFTGIIERLPPVDYCIELPNQSRVAELGYEEHARRCLQHAKRTFGDARSQRRLPTPAEFPKNEDHHGQRAH
;
A
#
# COMPACT_ATOMS: atom_id res chain seq x y z
N MET A 1 31.15 -19.19 16.28
CA MET A 1 29.93 -20.00 16.05
C MET A 1 28.80 -19.00 15.93
N SER A 2 28.35 -18.81 14.69
CA SER A 2 27.26 -17.91 14.31
C SER A 2 25.91 -18.56 14.65
N ASP A 3 25.02 -17.79 15.24
CA ASP A 3 23.68 -18.18 15.68
C ASP A 3 22.78 -18.51 14.45
N PRO A 4 21.97 -19.59 14.44
CA PRO A 4 21.28 -20.05 13.23
C PRO A 4 19.80 -19.63 13.11
N THR A 5 19.34 -18.52 13.72
CA THR A 5 17.90 -18.16 13.71
C THR A 5 17.54 -16.75 13.26
N GLU A 6 18.32 -16.12 12.37
CA GLU A 6 17.79 -15.06 11.52
C GLU A 6 17.62 -15.59 10.10
N THR A 7 16.40 -16.00 9.78
CA THR A 7 16.01 -16.17 8.38
C THR A 7 16.17 -14.80 7.73
N PRO A 8 16.99 -14.64 6.67
CA PRO A 8 17.07 -13.37 5.96
C PRO A 8 15.64 -12.97 5.54
N PRO A 9 15.28 -11.67 5.61
CA PRO A 9 13.99 -11.23 5.09
C PRO A 9 13.84 -11.77 3.67
N GLY A 10 12.71 -12.42 3.40
CA GLY A 10 12.42 -12.96 2.07
C GLY A 10 12.52 -11.87 1.01
N GLU A 11 12.73 -12.25 -0.25
CA GLU A 11 12.70 -11.27 -1.34
C GLU A 11 11.36 -10.51 -1.33
N PRO A 12 11.39 -9.19 -1.54
CA PRO A 12 10.18 -8.37 -1.51
C PRO A 12 9.23 -8.80 -2.63
N LEU A 13 7.94 -8.90 -2.32
CA LEU A 13 6.92 -9.21 -3.31
C LEU A 13 6.67 -8.00 -4.21
N PHE A 14 6.42 -8.26 -5.50
CA PHE A 14 5.89 -7.26 -6.42
C PHE A 14 4.40 -7.47 -6.65
N SER A 15 3.59 -6.48 -6.27
CA SER A 15 2.13 -6.43 -6.49
C SER A 15 1.77 -5.52 -7.65
N LEU A 16 0.72 -5.88 -8.39
CA LEU A 16 0.12 -5.02 -9.41
C LEU A 16 -1.09 -4.27 -8.84
N ALA A 17 -0.99 -2.95 -8.69
CA ALA A 17 -2.08 -2.08 -8.26
C ALA A 17 -3.20 -2.00 -9.30
N HIS A 18 -4.44 -1.94 -8.85
CA HIS A 18 -5.59 -1.87 -9.76
C HIS A 18 -5.58 -0.60 -10.61
N LEU A 19 -5.14 0.54 -10.05
CA LEU A 19 -5.11 1.81 -10.79
C LEU A 19 -4.20 1.76 -12.03
N THR A 20 -3.15 0.92 -12.02
CA THR A 20 -2.30 0.66 -13.19
C THR A 20 -3.12 0.18 -14.39
N LEU A 21 -4.17 -0.62 -14.14
CA LEU A 21 -5.06 -1.21 -15.14
C LEU A 21 -6.55 -0.91 -14.81
N ILE A 22 -6.90 0.36 -14.58
CA ILE A 22 -8.19 0.80 -14.00
C ILE A 22 -9.47 0.23 -14.66
N GLY A 23 -9.41 -0.21 -15.92
CA GLY A 23 -10.55 -0.81 -16.61
C GLY A 23 -10.56 -2.35 -16.62
N ALA A 24 -9.61 -3.01 -15.95
CA ALA A 24 -9.59 -4.47 -15.82
C ALA A 24 -10.46 -4.92 -14.65
N THR A 25 -11.22 -5.99 -14.83
CA THR A 25 -11.87 -6.67 -13.70
C THR A 25 -10.82 -7.27 -12.74
N PRO A 26 -11.15 -7.55 -11.46
CA PRO A 26 -10.19 -8.18 -10.55
C PRO A 26 -9.66 -9.54 -11.04
N ALA A 27 -10.49 -10.34 -11.72
CA ALA A 27 -10.04 -11.59 -12.33
C ALA A 27 -9.05 -11.36 -13.50
N GLU A 28 -9.31 -10.36 -14.36
CA GLU A 28 -8.37 -9.98 -15.41
C GLU A 28 -7.06 -9.45 -14.84
N LEU A 29 -7.11 -8.63 -13.79
CA LEU A 29 -5.94 -8.12 -13.06
C LEU A 29 -5.06 -9.29 -12.60
N VAL A 30 -5.64 -10.32 -11.97
CA VAL A 30 -4.94 -11.53 -11.52
C VAL A 30 -4.30 -12.27 -12.70
N TYR A 31 -5.05 -12.56 -13.76
CA TYR A 31 -4.49 -13.30 -14.89
C TYR A 31 -3.38 -12.51 -15.62
N ILE A 32 -3.52 -11.19 -15.74
CA ILE A 32 -2.51 -10.33 -16.34
C ILE A 32 -1.26 -10.28 -15.47
N ALA A 33 -1.41 -10.07 -14.15
CA ALA A 33 -0.32 -10.07 -13.20
C ALA A 33 0.49 -11.38 -13.26
N ALA A 34 -0.20 -12.52 -13.34
CA ALA A 34 0.44 -13.83 -13.41
C ALA A 34 1.27 -13.99 -14.69
N ARG A 35 0.72 -13.59 -15.86
CA ARG A 35 1.45 -13.65 -17.15
C ARG A 35 2.57 -12.62 -17.26
N ALA A 36 2.46 -11.51 -16.54
CA ALA A 36 3.51 -10.48 -16.47
C ALA A 36 4.63 -10.83 -15.48
N GLY A 37 4.39 -11.76 -14.55
CA GLY A 37 5.39 -12.28 -13.61
C GLY A 37 5.39 -11.60 -12.23
N TYR A 38 4.27 -11.02 -11.82
CA TYR A 38 4.07 -10.48 -10.46
C TYR A 38 3.89 -11.60 -9.44
N ASP A 39 4.05 -11.25 -8.15
CA ASP A 39 3.84 -12.15 -7.02
C ASP A 39 2.47 -11.97 -6.36
N ALA A 40 1.89 -10.77 -6.50
CA ALA A 40 0.60 -10.41 -5.93
C ALA A 40 -0.20 -9.42 -6.80
N VAL A 41 -1.44 -9.19 -6.41
CA VAL A 41 -2.30 -8.10 -6.90
C VAL A 41 -2.88 -7.29 -5.75
N SER A 42 -3.27 -6.05 -6.07
CA SER A 42 -3.96 -5.14 -5.16
C SER A 42 -5.27 -4.66 -5.82
N PRO A 43 -6.35 -5.47 -5.75
CA PRO A 43 -7.62 -5.16 -6.40
C PRO A 43 -8.36 -4.02 -5.70
N ARG A 44 -9.11 -3.24 -6.49
CA ARG A 44 -10.05 -2.26 -5.94
C ARG A 44 -11.38 -2.92 -5.63
N LEU A 45 -11.71 -2.98 -4.34
CA LEU A 45 -12.96 -3.57 -3.82
C LEU A 45 -13.86 -2.53 -3.15
N ILE A 46 -13.38 -1.29 -3.01
CA ILE A 46 -14.08 -0.20 -2.36
C ILE A 46 -14.41 0.85 -3.42
N GLN A 47 -15.67 1.26 -3.46
CA GLN A 47 -16.14 2.30 -4.36
C GLN A 47 -15.72 3.68 -3.83
N MET A 48 -15.06 4.47 -4.67
CA MET A 48 -14.65 5.83 -4.35
C MET A 48 -15.73 6.86 -4.66
N ASN A 49 -16.84 6.53 -5.32
CA ASN A 49 -17.93 7.46 -5.65
C ASN A 49 -17.40 8.76 -6.31
N VAL A 50 -16.54 8.60 -7.33
CA VAL A 50 -15.99 9.70 -8.13
C VAL A 50 -16.44 9.61 -9.58
N ASP A 51 -16.48 10.75 -10.27
CA ASP A 51 -16.86 10.80 -11.69
C ASP A 51 -15.93 9.91 -12.55
N GLY A 52 -16.54 9.12 -13.44
CA GLY A 52 -15.81 8.22 -14.33
C GLY A 52 -15.20 6.98 -13.66
N GLU A 53 -15.68 6.62 -12.45
CA GLU A 53 -15.28 5.38 -11.79
C GLU A 53 -15.68 4.12 -12.60
N PHE A 54 -14.83 3.10 -12.55
CA PHE A 54 -15.01 1.81 -13.21
C PHE A 54 -16.26 1.09 -12.66
N THR A 55 -16.97 0.35 -13.51
CA THR A 55 -18.23 -0.31 -13.16
C THR A 55 -18.08 -1.84 -13.10
N PRO A 56 -18.66 -2.59 -12.13
CA PRO A 56 -19.34 -2.19 -10.88
C PRO A 56 -18.58 -2.63 -9.61
N SER A 57 -18.31 -1.69 -8.72
CA SER A 57 -18.08 -1.96 -7.29
C SER A 57 -19.38 -1.66 -6.53
N PRO A 58 -19.81 -2.45 -5.54
CA PRO A 58 -19.21 -3.72 -5.11
C PRO A 58 -19.35 -4.80 -6.20
N LEU A 59 -18.44 -5.78 -6.16
CA LEU A 59 -18.44 -6.91 -7.09
C LEU A 59 -19.70 -7.76 -6.88
N ASP A 60 -20.25 -8.28 -7.99
CA ASP A 60 -21.29 -9.31 -7.91
C ASP A 60 -20.72 -10.71 -7.64
N ASP A 61 -21.59 -11.68 -7.33
CA ASP A 61 -21.20 -13.06 -7.02
C ASP A 61 -20.40 -13.73 -8.16
N ALA A 62 -20.71 -13.40 -9.42
CA ALA A 62 -20.01 -13.96 -10.57
C ALA A 62 -18.58 -13.41 -10.67
N GLN A 63 -18.39 -12.11 -10.42
CA GLN A 63 -17.08 -11.47 -10.38
C GLN A 63 -16.24 -11.95 -9.19
N VAL A 64 -16.86 -12.12 -8.02
CA VAL A 64 -16.18 -12.72 -6.86
C VAL A 64 -15.72 -14.13 -7.19
N GLN A 65 -16.60 -14.97 -7.76
CA GLN A 65 -16.25 -16.35 -8.10
C GLN A 65 -15.18 -16.43 -9.21
N ALA A 66 -15.23 -15.54 -10.21
CA ALA A 66 -14.20 -15.42 -11.24
C ALA A 66 -12.84 -15.04 -10.63
N THR A 67 -12.83 -14.12 -9.66
CA THR A 67 -11.61 -13.69 -8.96
C THR A 67 -11.01 -14.83 -8.14
N ARG A 68 -11.84 -15.57 -7.37
CA ARG A 68 -11.40 -16.77 -6.65
C ARG A 68 -10.78 -17.81 -7.58
N THR A 69 -11.44 -18.05 -8.73
CA THR A 69 -10.96 -19.00 -9.73
C THR A 69 -9.62 -18.56 -10.30
N ALA A 70 -9.45 -17.27 -10.61
CA ALA A 70 -8.19 -16.72 -11.12
C ALA A 70 -7.06 -16.86 -10.09
N LEU A 71 -7.30 -16.53 -8.82
CA LEU A 71 -6.31 -16.68 -7.74
C LEU A 71 -5.91 -18.14 -7.56
N ALA A 72 -6.88 -19.05 -7.50
CA ALA A 72 -6.61 -20.49 -7.38
C ALA A 72 -5.86 -21.07 -8.58
N THR A 73 -6.15 -20.58 -9.79
CA THR A 73 -5.51 -21.05 -11.03
C THR A 73 -4.07 -20.57 -11.16
N THR A 74 -3.80 -19.33 -10.73
CA THR A 74 -2.50 -18.68 -10.91
C THR A 74 -1.57 -18.84 -9.72
N GLY A 75 -2.11 -19.06 -8.52
CA GLY A 75 -1.35 -19.07 -7.27
C GLY A 75 -0.88 -17.69 -6.80
N LEU A 76 -1.37 -16.61 -7.41
CA LEU A 76 -1.06 -15.23 -6.99
C LEU A 76 -1.61 -14.94 -5.59
N LYS A 77 -0.87 -14.10 -4.87
CA LYS A 77 -1.31 -13.55 -3.58
C LYS A 77 -2.14 -12.29 -3.80
N VAL A 78 -2.85 -11.86 -2.76
CA VAL A 78 -3.46 -10.54 -2.69
C VAL A 78 -2.70 -9.75 -1.64
N LEU A 79 -2.07 -8.64 -2.03
CA LEU A 79 -1.26 -7.83 -1.12
C LEU A 79 -2.18 -7.00 -0.22
N ASP A 80 -3.07 -6.24 -0.86
CA ASP A 80 -3.96 -5.28 -0.22
C ASP A 80 -5.26 -5.09 -1.03
N ILE A 81 -6.19 -4.31 -0.49
CA ILE A 81 -7.40 -3.86 -1.18
C ILE A 81 -7.49 -2.33 -1.19
N GLU A 82 -7.92 -1.77 -2.32
CA GLU A 82 -8.03 -0.31 -2.54
C GLU A 82 -9.49 0.14 -2.63
N LEU A 83 -9.85 1.41 -2.42
CA LEU A 83 -9.19 2.41 -1.56
C LEU A 83 -10.29 3.04 -0.70
N ALA A 84 -10.17 2.91 0.63
CA ALA A 84 -11.08 3.56 1.56
C ALA A 84 -10.80 5.07 1.63
N ARG A 85 -11.85 5.89 1.80
CA ARG A 85 -11.72 7.34 1.94
C ARG A 85 -12.34 7.82 3.24
N ILE A 86 -11.63 8.67 3.97
CA ILE A 86 -12.22 9.47 5.05
C ILE A 86 -12.87 10.71 4.43
N THR A 87 -14.20 10.75 4.41
CA THR A 87 -15.02 11.93 4.06
C THR A 87 -15.86 12.36 5.27
N GLU A 88 -16.44 13.56 5.25
CA GLU A 88 -17.20 14.10 6.39
C GLU A 88 -18.41 13.23 6.81
N ASP A 89 -18.93 12.43 5.88
CA ASP A 89 -20.10 11.58 6.01
C ASP A 89 -19.77 10.07 6.03
N VAL A 90 -18.48 9.72 6.08
CA VAL A 90 -18.07 8.31 6.05
C VAL A 90 -18.55 7.56 7.28
N ASP A 91 -19.10 6.36 7.07
CA ASP A 91 -19.32 5.36 8.12
C ASP A 91 -18.24 4.28 7.98
N PRO A 92 -17.29 4.12 8.92
CA PRO A 92 -16.27 3.06 8.88
C PRO A 92 -16.84 1.66 8.65
N ARG A 93 -18.06 1.37 9.14
CA ARG A 93 -18.73 0.08 8.99
C ARG A 93 -19.11 -0.22 7.55
N SER A 94 -19.20 0.80 6.69
CA SER A 94 -19.44 0.61 5.26
C SER A 94 -18.30 -0.13 4.55
N PHE A 95 -17.09 -0.17 5.13
CA PHE A 95 -15.95 -0.92 4.57
C PHE A 95 -15.97 -2.41 4.92
N GLU A 96 -16.82 -2.85 5.86
CA GLU A 96 -16.86 -4.24 6.35
C GLU A 96 -17.09 -5.29 5.24
N PRO A 97 -17.96 -5.07 4.24
CA PRO A 97 -18.10 -6.01 3.12
C PRO A 97 -16.81 -6.19 2.30
N ALA A 98 -16.07 -5.10 2.06
CA ALA A 98 -14.81 -5.15 1.32
C ALA A 98 -13.70 -5.81 2.14
N LEU A 99 -13.64 -5.55 3.46
CA LEU A 99 -12.73 -6.22 4.39
C LEU A 99 -13.01 -7.72 4.48
N ALA A 100 -14.28 -8.12 4.56
CA ALA A 100 -14.68 -9.52 4.58
C ALA A 100 -14.26 -10.25 3.29
N LEU A 101 -14.55 -9.65 2.12
CA LEU A 101 -14.13 -10.20 0.84
C LEU A 101 -12.61 -10.24 0.71
N GLY A 102 -11.92 -9.17 1.10
CA GLY A 102 -10.46 -9.07 1.12
C GLY A 102 -9.83 -10.19 1.94
N SER A 103 -10.31 -10.40 3.17
CA SER A 103 -9.89 -11.50 4.04
C SER A 103 -10.11 -12.87 3.38
N GLU A 104 -11.28 -13.07 2.77
CA GLU A 104 -11.63 -14.32 2.10
C GLU A 104 -10.69 -14.64 0.93
N ILE A 105 -10.33 -13.63 0.12
CA ILE A 105 -9.41 -13.82 -1.02
C ILE A 105 -7.93 -13.75 -0.61
N GLY A 106 -7.64 -13.60 0.68
CA GLY A 106 -6.28 -13.64 1.24
C GLY A 106 -5.52 -12.31 1.23
N ALA A 107 -6.22 -11.18 1.12
CA ALA A 107 -5.62 -9.86 1.28
C ALA A 107 -5.09 -9.67 2.70
N ARG A 108 -3.98 -8.93 2.84
CA ARG A 108 -3.33 -8.69 4.14
C ARG A 108 -3.58 -7.28 4.67
N ARG A 109 -3.94 -6.35 3.79
CA ARG A 109 -3.97 -4.92 4.08
C ARG A 109 -5.15 -4.25 3.37
N MET A 110 -5.55 -3.09 3.85
CA MET A 110 -6.46 -2.16 3.17
C MET A 110 -5.83 -0.78 3.15
N ILE A 111 -5.91 -0.09 2.01
CA ILE A 111 -5.43 1.29 1.90
C ILE A 111 -6.56 2.25 2.29
N MET A 112 -6.21 3.31 3.01
CA MET A 112 -7.11 4.42 3.34
C MET A 112 -6.44 5.77 3.07
N SER A 113 -7.21 6.77 2.65
CA SER A 113 -6.72 8.16 2.52
C SER A 113 -7.77 9.17 2.98
N ALA A 114 -7.35 10.35 3.44
CA ALA A 114 -8.25 11.37 3.96
C ALA A 114 -8.61 12.46 2.94
N TRP A 115 -9.89 12.83 2.85
CA TRP A 115 -10.45 13.73 1.81
C TRP A 115 -11.41 14.78 2.34
N THR A 116 -11.42 15.04 3.65
CA THR A 116 -12.20 16.12 4.26
C THR A 116 -11.76 17.50 3.76
N PRO A 117 -12.67 18.48 3.67
CA PRO A 117 -12.37 19.81 3.13
C PRO A 117 -11.69 20.74 4.14
N THR A 118 -11.84 20.49 5.44
CA THR A 118 -11.32 21.33 6.53
C THR A 118 -9.92 20.90 6.96
N ARG A 119 -9.32 21.63 7.92
CA ARG A 119 -7.96 21.34 8.45
C ARG A 119 -7.91 21.22 9.98
N ASP A 120 -9.03 21.50 10.63
CA ASP A 120 -9.25 21.48 12.08
C ASP A 120 -10.02 20.23 12.54
N ASP A 121 -9.85 19.13 11.82
CA ASP A 121 -10.57 17.87 11.92
C ASP A 121 -9.69 16.70 12.41
N ARG A 122 -8.53 17.00 13.02
CA ARG A 122 -7.56 15.99 13.47
C ARG A 122 -8.19 14.85 14.28
N ASN A 123 -9.02 15.20 15.28
CA ASN A 123 -9.65 14.19 16.14
C ASN A 123 -10.66 13.32 15.36
N PHE A 124 -11.38 13.91 14.41
CA PHE A 124 -12.26 13.16 13.52
C PHE A 124 -11.48 12.15 12.67
N LEU A 125 -10.34 12.54 12.11
CA LEU A 125 -9.49 11.61 11.35
C LEU A 125 -8.97 10.47 12.22
N ILE A 126 -8.58 10.75 13.46
CA ILE A 126 -8.14 9.74 14.44
C ILE A 126 -9.27 8.76 14.75
N ASP A 127 -10.47 9.26 15.05
CA ASP A 127 -11.62 8.43 15.41
C ASP A 127 -12.03 7.52 14.24
N VAL A 128 -12.15 8.07 13.03
CA VAL A 128 -12.52 7.30 11.82
C VAL A 128 -11.45 6.28 11.45
N TYR A 129 -10.17 6.66 11.48
CA TYR A 129 -9.07 5.74 11.17
C TYR A 129 -8.96 4.63 12.22
N GLY A 130 -9.09 4.98 13.51
CA GLY A 130 -9.07 4.03 14.62
C GLY A 130 -10.23 3.04 14.57
N GLU A 131 -11.46 3.50 14.33
CA GLU A 131 -12.62 2.62 14.16
C GLU A 131 -12.45 1.70 12.94
N THR A 132 -11.92 2.22 11.83
CA THR A 132 -11.62 1.41 10.64
C THR A 132 -10.58 0.32 10.94
N CYS A 133 -9.54 0.63 11.72
CA CYS A 133 -8.55 -0.34 12.18
C CYS A 133 -9.18 -1.42 13.06
N ASP A 134 -10.06 -1.04 14.01
CA ASP A 134 -10.76 -1.97 14.90
C ASP A 134 -11.67 -2.94 14.11
N ILE A 135 -12.33 -2.43 13.06
CA ILE A 135 -13.12 -3.24 12.14
C ILE A 135 -12.22 -4.20 11.35
N ALA A 136 -11.15 -3.71 10.73
CA ALA A 136 -10.22 -4.50 9.92
C ALA A 136 -9.51 -5.59 10.72
N ALA A 137 -9.21 -5.35 12.00
CA ALA A 137 -8.58 -6.32 12.89
C ALA A 137 -9.41 -7.61 13.04
N ARG A 138 -10.75 -7.53 13.00
CA ARG A 138 -11.65 -8.69 13.04
C ARG A 138 -11.46 -9.65 11.85
N TYR A 139 -10.90 -9.14 10.77
CA TYR A 139 -10.64 -9.86 9.53
C TYR A 139 -9.16 -10.22 9.34
N GLY A 140 -8.29 -9.81 10.28
CA GLY A 140 -6.86 -10.01 10.20
C GLY A 140 -6.13 -9.10 9.21
N LEU A 141 -6.71 -7.95 8.85
CA LEU A 141 -6.10 -6.98 7.93
C LEU A 141 -5.46 -5.81 8.69
N THR A 142 -4.39 -5.25 8.12
CA THR A 142 -3.87 -3.92 8.48
C THR A 142 -4.60 -2.81 7.73
N VAL A 143 -4.53 -1.58 8.23
CA VAL A 143 -5.03 -0.38 7.54
C VAL A 143 -3.90 0.61 7.36
N ASP A 144 -3.57 0.87 6.10
CA ASP A 144 -2.43 1.68 5.70
C ASP A 144 -2.88 3.06 5.22
N LEU A 145 -2.53 4.09 5.99
CA LEU A 145 -2.91 5.46 5.70
C LEU A 145 -1.95 6.07 4.67
N GLU A 146 -2.50 6.52 3.55
CA GLU A 146 -1.79 7.17 2.45
C GLU A 146 -2.04 8.69 2.46
N PHE A 147 -1.06 9.46 2.00
CA PHE A 147 -1.09 10.93 1.92
C PHE A 147 -0.94 11.46 0.48
N PRO A 148 -1.95 11.32 -0.41
CA PRO A 148 -1.91 11.98 -1.70
C PRO A 148 -1.72 13.49 -1.55
N SER A 149 -0.77 14.09 -2.27
CA SER A 149 -0.37 15.50 -2.08
C SER A 149 -1.50 16.53 -2.30
N PHE A 150 -2.61 16.12 -2.91
CA PHE A 150 -3.81 16.93 -3.15
C PHE A 150 -5.02 16.54 -2.27
N SER A 151 -4.81 15.69 -1.26
CA SER A 151 -5.81 15.24 -0.30
C SER A 151 -5.79 16.07 1.01
N ARG A 152 -6.49 15.57 2.04
CA ARG A 152 -6.48 16.16 3.38
C ARG A 152 -5.12 16.00 4.06
N LEU A 153 -4.49 14.83 3.98
CA LEU A 153 -3.16 14.61 4.54
C LEU A 153 -2.14 14.74 3.41
N ARG A 154 -1.19 15.67 3.56
CA ARG A 154 -0.26 16.02 2.47
C ARG A 154 1.19 15.74 2.80
N THR A 155 1.50 15.50 4.07
CA THR A 155 2.87 15.26 4.52
C THR A 155 2.95 13.95 5.30
N LEU A 156 4.16 13.39 5.35
CA LEU A 156 4.44 12.20 6.14
C LEU A 156 4.20 12.44 7.64
N ASP A 157 4.55 13.63 8.13
CA ASP A 157 4.33 14.02 9.53
C ASP A 157 2.85 14.09 9.92
N GLU A 158 1.98 14.68 9.07
CA GLU A 158 0.53 14.72 9.32
C GLU A 158 -0.02 13.29 9.42
N THR A 159 0.38 12.39 8.52
CA THR A 159 -0.06 11.00 8.51
C THR A 159 0.45 10.23 9.73
N LEU A 160 1.73 10.40 10.09
CA LEU A 160 2.33 9.76 11.25
C LEU A 160 1.64 10.20 12.55
N ASP A 161 1.25 11.47 12.66
CA ASP A 161 0.50 11.99 13.80
C ASP A 161 -0.85 11.27 13.96
N ILE A 162 -1.62 11.11 12.88
CA ILE A 162 -2.91 10.38 12.92
C ILE A 162 -2.70 8.91 13.30
N VAL A 163 -1.76 8.21 12.64
CA VAL A 163 -1.50 6.78 12.90
C VAL A 163 -1.07 6.54 14.35
N ARG A 164 -0.14 7.35 14.87
CA ARG A 164 0.31 7.24 16.27
C ARG A 164 -0.78 7.59 17.27
N ALA A 165 -1.58 8.62 17.00
CA ALA A 165 -2.61 9.06 17.92
C ALA A 165 -3.80 8.09 17.98
N ALA A 166 -4.08 7.38 16.88
CA ALA A 166 -5.07 6.30 16.87
C ALA A 166 -4.61 5.08 17.67
N ASP A 167 -3.30 4.84 17.78
CA ASP A 167 -2.69 3.81 18.63
C ASP A 167 -3.32 2.42 18.41
N ARG A 168 -3.35 1.98 17.14
CA ARG A 168 -3.87 0.66 16.76
C ARG A 168 -2.76 -0.24 16.26
N PRO A 169 -2.66 -1.50 16.74
CA PRO A 169 -1.54 -2.39 16.42
C PRO A 169 -1.51 -2.86 14.95
N ASN A 170 -2.62 -2.70 14.22
CA ASN A 170 -2.73 -3.01 12.80
C ASN A 170 -2.79 -1.75 11.92
N GLY A 171 -2.51 -0.57 12.49
CA GLY A 171 -2.40 0.68 11.74
C GLY A 171 -0.99 0.92 11.22
N GLY A 172 -0.87 1.36 9.97
CA GLY A 172 0.40 1.71 9.34
C GLY A 172 0.27 2.79 8.28
N ILE A 173 1.36 2.98 7.54
CA ILE A 173 1.54 3.99 6.52
C ILE A 173 1.92 3.29 5.22
N LEU A 174 1.19 3.64 4.16
CA LEU A 174 1.60 3.44 2.79
C LEU A 174 2.37 4.69 2.32
N VAL A 175 3.58 4.48 1.83
CA VAL A 175 4.34 5.51 1.14
C VAL A 175 4.15 5.34 -0.36
N ASP A 176 3.80 6.40 -1.09
CA ASP A 176 3.84 6.42 -2.56
C ASP A 176 5.00 7.30 -3.01
N THR A 177 5.89 6.75 -3.81
CA THR A 177 7.03 7.44 -4.43
C THR A 177 6.63 8.74 -5.15
N LEU A 178 5.50 8.75 -5.86
CA LEU A 178 4.99 9.96 -6.53
C LEU A 178 4.63 11.04 -5.51
N TYR A 179 3.93 10.68 -4.43
CA TYR A 179 3.51 11.64 -3.42
C TYR A 179 4.65 12.13 -2.54
N LEU A 180 5.68 11.31 -2.28
CA LEU A 180 6.93 11.80 -1.67
C LEU A 180 7.54 12.95 -2.50
N HIS A 181 7.63 12.77 -3.81
CA HIS A 181 8.18 13.78 -4.72
C HIS A 181 7.29 15.03 -4.80
N LEU A 182 5.99 14.85 -5.03
CA LEU A 182 5.05 15.97 -5.14
C LEU A 182 4.90 16.77 -3.83
N SER A 183 5.01 16.10 -2.68
CA SER A 183 4.99 16.74 -1.37
C SER A 183 6.36 17.27 -0.90
N ARG A 184 7.43 17.11 -1.71
CA ARG A 184 8.80 17.56 -1.39
C ARG A 184 9.33 17.01 -0.07
N VAL A 185 8.97 15.77 0.25
CA VAL A 185 9.42 15.10 1.48
C VAL A 185 10.95 14.94 1.43
N ASP A 186 11.66 15.38 2.47
CA ASP A 186 13.07 15.06 2.62
C ASP A 186 13.18 13.56 2.92
N LEU A 187 13.96 12.81 2.15
CA LEU A 187 14.06 11.35 2.33
C LEU A 187 14.55 10.96 3.74
N GLY A 188 15.26 11.85 4.45
CA GLY A 188 15.63 11.68 5.84
C GLY A 188 14.44 11.57 6.79
N GLU A 189 13.27 12.13 6.45
CA GLU A 189 12.04 12.00 7.24
C GLU A 189 11.56 10.55 7.35
N LEU A 190 11.86 9.71 6.35
CA LEU A 190 11.53 8.27 6.39
C LEU A 190 12.19 7.55 7.58
N LEU A 191 13.34 8.05 8.06
CA LEU A 191 14.04 7.49 9.22
C LEU A 191 13.37 7.85 10.55
N HIS A 192 12.52 8.89 10.60
CA HIS A 192 11.80 9.31 11.80
C HIS A 192 10.51 8.51 12.04
N VAL A 193 9.93 7.94 10.99
CA VAL A 193 8.76 7.06 11.08
C VAL A 193 9.21 5.69 11.60
N PRO A 194 8.66 5.15 12.70
CA PRO A 194 8.97 3.80 13.20
C PRO A 194 8.89 2.73 12.10
N ALA A 195 9.83 1.77 12.09
CA ALA A 195 9.97 0.80 11.00
C ALA A 195 8.74 -0.10 10.86
N ASP A 196 8.10 -0.43 11.98
CA ASP A 196 6.88 -1.22 12.08
C ASP A 196 5.64 -0.49 11.53
N LEU A 197 5.68 0.83 11.38
CA LEU A 197 4.57 1.62 10.83
C LEU A 197 4.65 1.83 9.32
N ILE A 198 5.73 1.42 8.63
CA ILE A 198 5.79 1.48 7.16
C ILE A 198 5.59 0.06 6.62
N HIS A 199 4.42 -0.23 6.08
CA HIS A 199 4.10 -1.60 5.68
C HIS A 199 4.48 -1.93 4.22
N PHE A 200 4.36 -0.98 3.29
CA PHE A 200 4.69 -1.18 1.87
C PHE A 200 4.83 0.13 1.09
N LEU A 201 5.29 0.02 -0.16
CA LEU A 201 5.59 1.15 -1.05
C LEU A 201 4.77 1.06 -2.34
N HIS A 202 4.08 2.14 -2.70
CA HIS A 202 3.55 2.40 -4.04
C HIS A 202 4.64 2.98 -4.95
N ILE A 203 4.84 2.36 -6.11
CA ILE A 203 5.97 2.62 -6.99
C ILE A 203 5.49 3.09 -8.35
N SER A 204 6.01 4.25 -8.72
CA SER A 204 6.04 4.76 -10.08
C SER A 204 7.14 5.79 -10.18
N ASP A 205 7.38 6.31 -11.38
CA ASP A 205 8.27 7.45 -11.60
C ASP A 205 7.48 8.63 -12.17
N CYS A 206 8.11 9.79 -12.26
CA CYS A 206 7.52 10.97 -12.90
C CYS A 206 8.60 11.85 -13.55
N LEU A 207 8.18 12.69 -14.50
CA LEU A 207 9.06 13.70 -15.08
C LEU A 207 9.61 14.65 -14.00
N PRO A 208 10.79 15.26 -14.23
CA PRO A 208 11.32 16.28 -13.34
C PRO A 208 10.38 17.49 -13.24
N GLY A 209 10.39 18.13 -12.08
CA GLY A 209 9.47 19.22 -11.73
C GLY A 209 8.33 18.73 -10.83
N ILE A 210 7.63 19.68 -10.22
CA ILE A 210 6.50 19.41 -9.34
C ILE A 210 5.33 20.21 -9.90
N ALA A 211 4.19 19.56 -10.08
CA ALA A 211 3.00 20.24 -10.57
C ALA A 211 2.55 21.29 -9.54
N ASP A 212 2.57 22.56 -9.93
CA ASP A 212 2.24 23.69 -9.05
C ASP A 212 0.72 23.88 -8.84
N THR A 213 -0.11 23.06 -9.50
CA THR A 213 -1.57 23.15 -9.41
C THR A 213 -2.20 21.82 -9.01
N ARG A 214 -3.32 21.89 -8.29
CA ARG A 214 -4.10 20.70 -7.93
C ARG A 214 -4.51 19.87 -9.16
N ALA A 215 -4.93 20.54 -10.24
CA ALA A 215 -5.31 19.88 -11.47
C ALA A 215 -4.13 19.14 -12.12
N GLY A 216 -2.94 19.76 -12.15
CA GLY A 216 -1.73 19.12 -12.67
C GLY A 216 -1.30 17.91 -11.84
N MET A 217 -1.36 18.00 -10.50
CA MET A 217 -1.06 16.86 -9.63
C MET A 217 -2.04 15.69 -9.85
N ILE A 218 -3.34 15.97 -10.00
CA ILE A 218 -4.36 14.94 -10.27
C ILE A 218 -4.11 14.27 -11.63
N GLN A 219 -3.86 15.07 -12.67
CA GLN A 219 -3.57 14.54 -14.01
C GLN A 219 -2.34 13.62 -13.98
N LEU A 220 -1.26 14.04 -13.32
CA LEU A 220 -0.05 13.24 -13.19
C LEU A 220 -0.32 11.92 -12.47
N ALA A 221 -0.98 11.99 -11.30
CA ALA A 221 -1.27 10.82 -10.47
C ALA A 221 -2.20 9.81 -11.14
N ARG A 222 -3.11 10.27 -12.02
CA ARG A 222 -4.13 9.42 -12.65
C ARG A 222 -3.79 8.95 -14.05
N ASP A 223 -2.93 9.65 -14.80
CA ASP A 223 -2.81 9.39 -16.25
C ASP A 223 -1.38 9.44 -16.81
N ALA A 224 -0.39 9.95 -16.06
CA ALA A 224 0.93 10.24 -16.61
C ALA A 224 2.11 9.77 -15.74
N ARG A 225 1.90 8.76 -14.89
CA ARG A 225 2.99 8.12 -14.17
C ARG A 225 3.94 7.41 -15.17
N LEU A 226 5.24 7.35 -14.85
CA LEU A 226 6.29 6.78 -15.70
C LEU A 226 6.85 5.49 -15.11
N TYR A 227 7.53 4.68 -15.94
CA TYR A 227 8.22 3.49 -15.45
C TYR A 227 9.42 3.90 -14.58
N PRO A 228 9.69 3.18 -13.47
CA PRO A 228 10.91 3.40 -12.69
C PRO A 228 12.16 3.48 -13.55
N GLY A 229 12.91 4.57 -13.43
CA GLY A 229 14.16 4.82 -14.17
C GLY A 229 13.98 5.60 -15.47
N GLU A 230 12.76 6.01 -15.83
CA GLU A 230 12.50 6.95 -16.93
C GLU A 230 12.33 8.40 -16.45
N GLY A 231 12.21 8.61 -15.14
CA GLY A 231 11.92 9.89 -14.53
C GLY A 231 13.00 10.39 -13.59
N TRP A 232 12.56 10.94 -12.46
CA TRP A 232 13.36 11.75 -11.56
C TRP A 232 13.45 11.18 -10.13
N ILE A 233 12.66 10.16 -9.79
CA ILE A 233 12.58 9.68 -8.41
C ILE A 233 13.86 8.92 -8.00
N ASP A 234 14.41 9.29 -6.84
CA ASP A 234 15.58 8.63 -6.23
C ASP A 234 15.16 7.34 -5.49
N PHE A 235 14.95 6.27 -6.26
CA PHE A 235 14.56 4.98 -5.69
C PHE A 235 15.62 4.37 -4.77
N THR A 236 16.91 4.53 -5.09
CA THR A 236 17.99 4.04 -4.21
C THR A 236 17.94 4.74 -2.87
N GLY A 237 17.86 6.08 -2.86
CA GLY A 237 17.76 6.85 -1.64
C GLY A 237 16.53 6.51 -0.79
N ILE A 238 15.39 6.24 -1.43
CA ILE A 238 14.15 5.79 -0.76
C ILE A 238 14.35 4.40 -0.16
N ILE A 239 14.73 3.41 -0.97
CA ILE A 239 14.84 1.99 -0.56
C ILE A 239 15.84 1.81 0.58
N GLU A 240 16.98 2.50 0.55
CA GLU A 240 17.99 2.41 1.61
C GLU A 240 17.47 2.90 2.97
N ARG A 241 16.46 3.80 3.00
CA ARG A 241 15.92 4.40 4.22
C ARG A 241 14.63 3.76 4.70
N LEU A 242 13.92 3.04 3.84
CA LEU A 242 12.77 2.23 4.21
C LEU A 242 13.20 0.96 4.96
N PRO A 243 12.35 0.38 5.83
CA PRO A 243 12.52 -1.00 6.26
C PRO A 243 12.35 -1.97 5.07
N PRO A 244 12.72 -3.26 5.20
CA PRO A 244 12.36 -4.26 4.20
C PRO A 244 10.83 -4.35 4.07
N VAL A 245 10.31 -4.03 2.88
CA VAL A 245 8.86 -3.97 2.61
C VAL A 245 8.54 -4.53 1.23
N ASP A 246 7.26 -4.82 1.00
CA ASP A 246 6.74 -5.20 -0.31
C ASP A 246 6.59 -3.97 -1.24
N TYR A 247 6.55 -4.25 -2.54
CA TYR A 247 6.52 -3.26 -3.62
C TYR A 247 5.23 -3.39 -4.43
N CYS A 248 4.34 -2.42 -4.35
CA CYS A 248 3.13 -2.37 -5.18
C CYS A 248 3.32 -1.35 -6.31
N ILE A 249 3.16 -1.78 -7.56
CA ILE A 249 3.33 -0.89 -8.71
C ILE A 249 1.99 -0.23 -9.03
N GLU A 250 1.85 1.03 -8.63
CA GLU A 250 0.73 1.92 -8.96
C GLU A 250 1.18 2.93 -10.03
N LEU A 251 0.88 2.62 -11.28
CA LEU A 251 1.42 3.32 -12.44
C LEU A 251 0.37 3.47 -13.54
N PRO A 252 -0.68 4.28 -13.35
CA PRO A 252 -1.59 4.58 -14.42
C PRO A 252 -0.91 5.42 -15.50
N ASN A 253 -1.01 4.95 -16.74
CA ASN A 253 -0.59 5.69 -17.92
C ASN A 253 -1.48 5.35 -19.13
N GLN A 254 -2.49 6.19 -19.39
CA GLN A 254 -3.49 5.89 -20.42
C GLN A 254 -2.90 5.79 -21.83
N SER A 255 -1.90 6.62 -22.15
CA SER A 255 -1.24 6.59 -23.45
C SER A 255 -0.53 5.25 -23.68
N ARG A 256 0.17 4.73 -22.66
CA ARG A 256 0.86 3.45 -22.76
C ARG A 256 -0.09 2.27 -22.79
N VAL A 257 -1.17 2.32 -22.02
CA VAL A 257 -2.24 1.32 -22.08
C VAL A 257 -2.87 1.29 -23.46
N ALA A 258 -3.16 2.45 -24.07
CA ALA A 258 -3.74 2.53 -25.41
C ALA A 258 -2.80 1.99 -26.51
N GLU A 259 -1.50 2.20 -26.36
CA GLU A 259 -0.48 1.73 -27.31
C GLU A 259 -0.12 0.25 -27.14
N LEU A 260 0.07 -0.20 -25.90
CA LEU A 260 0.65 -1.51 -25.58
C LEU A 260 -0.40 -2.56 -25.17
N GLY A 261 -1.57 -2.11 -24.74
CA GLY A 261 -2.53 -2.94 -24.01
C GLY A 261 -2.10 -3.22 -22.57
N TYR A 262 -3.01 -3.77 -21.78
CA TYR A 262 -2.81 -3.98 -20.35
C TYR A 262 -1.63 -4.90 -20.02
N GLU A 263 -1.50 -6.02 -20.71
CA GLU A 263 -0.51 -7.04 -20.35
C GLU A 263 0.93 -6.57 -20.58
N GLU A 264 1.21 -5.99 -21.74
CA GLU A 264 2.55 -5.47 -22.05
C GLU A 264 2.89 -4.24 -21.19
N HIS A 265 1.90 -3.39 -20.89
CA HIS A 265 2.09 -2.29 -19.94
C HIS A 265 2.49 -2.82 -18.55
N ALA A 266 1.72 -3.77 -17.99
CA ALA A 266 2.01 -4.38 -16.69
C ALA A 266 3.37 -5.10 -16.67
N ARG A 267 3.74 -5.81 -17.74
CA ARG A 267 5.05 -6.46 -17.86
C ARG A 267 6.20 -5.45 -17.83
N ARG A 268 6.07 -4.33 -18.57
CA ARG A 268 7.09 -3.28 -18.57
C ARG A 268 7.22 -2.57 -17.22
N CYS A 269 6.09 -2.30 -16.56
CA CYS A 269 6.09 -1.80 -15.18
C CYS A 269 7.02 -2.63 -14.27
N LEU A 270 6.82 -3.95 -14.26
CA LEU A 270 7.60 -4.87 -13.44
C LEU A 270 9.08 -4.93 -13.85
N GLN A 271 9.36 -5.06 -15.15
CA GLN A 271 10.73 -5.16 -15.66
C GLN A 271 11.54 -3.90 -15.33
N HIS A 272 10.95 -2.72 -15.48
CA HIS A 272 11.58 -1.46 -15.12
C HIS A 272 11.80 -1.35 -13.61
N ALA A 273 10.81 -1.69 -12.78
CA ALA A 273 10.98 -1.69 -11.33
C ALA A 273 12.14 -2.59 -10.89
N LYS A 274 12.14 -3.87 -11.33
CA LYS A 274 13.21 -4.83 -10.99
C LYS A 274 14.59 -4.37 -11.48
N ARG A 275 14.68 -3.81 -12.70
CA ARG A 275 15.93 -3.30 -13.26
C ARG A 275 16.45 -2.08 -12.51
N THR A 276 15.59 -1.13 -12.19
CA THR A 276 15.95 0.14 -11.56
C THR A 276 16.33 -0.05 -10.10
N PHE A 277 15.66 -0.97 -9.40
CA PHE A 277 15.96 -1.22 -7.99
C PHE A 277 17.25 -2.03 -7.85
N GLY A 278 17.50 -2.97 -8.77
CA GLY A 278 18.73 -3.77 -8.81
C GLY A 278 19.05 -4.40 -7.44
N ASP A 279 20.23 -4.06 -6.92
CA ASP A 279 20.73 -4.56 -5.63
C ASP A 279 20.44 -3.60 -4.45
N ALA A 280 19.68 -2.52 -4.66
CA ALA A 280 19.29 -1.63 -3.57
C ALA A 280 18.49 -2.40 -2.52
N ARG A 281 18.89 -2.27 -1.26
CA ARG A 281 18.25 -2.91 -0.10
C ARG A 281 18.18 -1.92 1.04
N SER A 282 17.26 -2.15 1.97
CA SER A 282 17.18 -1.40 3.22
C SER A 282 18.54 -1.38 3.92
N GLN A 283 19.02 -0.18 4.27
CA GLN A 283 20.17 0.05 5.15
C GLN A 283 19.71 0.55 6.53
N ARG A 284 18.39 0.55 6.76
CA ARG A 284 17.78 1.00 7.98
C ARG A 284 18.10 0.02 9.11
N ARG A 285 18.64 0.53 10.22
CA ARG A 285 18.80 -0.27 11.43
C ARG A 285 17.42 -0.58 12.02
N LEU A 286 17.07 -1.86 12.08
CA LEU A 286 15.89 -2.32 12.78
C LEU A 286 16.19 -2.43 14.27
N PRO A 287 15.23 -2.12 15.17
CA PRO A 287 15.39 -2.40 16.59
C PRO A 287 15.60 -3.91 16.79
N THR A 288 16.57 -4.30 17.62
CA THR A 288 16.69 -5.68 18.08
C THR A 288 15.43 -6.04 18.85
N PRO A 289 14.77 -7.19 18.61
CA PRO A 289 13.67 -7.64 19.45
C PRO A 289 14.12 -7.62 20.92
N ALA A 290 13.35 -6.97 21.79
CA ALA A 290 13.68 -6.93 23.21
C ALA A 290 13.75 -8.37 23.75
N GLU A 291 14.91 -8.77 24.28
CA GLU A 291 15.04 -10.02 25.03
C GLU A 291 14.16 -9.90 26.27
N PHE A 292 13.00 -10.54 26.27
CA PHE A 292 12.22 -10.71 27.48
C PHE A 292 13.03 -11.60 28.44
N PRO A 293 13.31 -11.17 29.68
CA PRO A 293 13.96 -12.03 30.65
C PRO A 293 13.07 -13.25 30.85
N LYS A 294 13.61 -14.44 30.57
CA LYS A 294 12.98 -15.71 30.91
C LYS A 294 12.70 -15.66 32.41
N ASN A 295 11.43 -15.75 32.80
CA ASN A 295 11.08 -16.01 34.18
C ASN A 295 11.80 -17.30 34.58
N GLU A 296 12.80 -17.18 35.46
CA GLU A 296 13.34 -18.34 36.14
C GLU A 296 12.24 -18.89 37.03
N ASP A 297 11.73 -20.06 36.68
CA ASP A 297 10.87 -20.86 37.53
C ASP A 297 11.61 -21.16 38.83
N HIS A 298 11.33 -20.37 39.87
CA HIS A 298 11.70 -20.71 41.23
C HIS A 298 10.81 -21.87 41.71
N HIS A 299 11.17 -23.09 41.29
CA HIS A 299 10.82 -24.30 42.03
C HIS A 299 11.60 -24.35 43.35
N GLY A 300 11.19 -23.53 44.30
CA GLY A 300 11.57 -23.66 45.70
C GLY A 300 10.80 -24.82 46.33
N GLN A 301 11.43 -26.00 46.34
CA GLN A 301 11.09 -27.09 47.26
C GLN A 301 11.03 -26.54 48.69
N ARG A 302 9.89 -26.67 49.36
CA ARG A 302 9.84 -26.68 50.83
C ARG A 302 9.51 -28.08 51.29
N ALA A 303 10.53 -28.73 51.85
CA ALA A 303 10.39 -29.85 52.76
C ALA A 303 9.98 -29.33 54.16
N HIS A 304 9.23 -30.19 54.85
CA HIS A 304 8.69 -30.11 56.22
C HIS A 304 7.36 -29.37 56.40
#